data_AF-A0A1C5KHV9-F1
#
_entry.id   AF-A0A1C5KHV9-F1
#
_cell.length_a   1.000
_cell.length_b   1.000
_cell.length_c   1.000
_cell.angle_alpha   90.00
_cell.angle_beta   90.00
_cell.angle_gamma   90.00
#
_symmetry.space_group_name_H-M   'P 1'
#
loop_
_entity.id
_entity.type
_entity.pdbx_description
1 polymer ?
#
loop_
_entity_poly.entity_id
_entity_poly.type
_entity_poly.pdbx_seq_one_letter_code
_entity_poly.pdbx_strand_id
1 'polypeptide(L)'
;MKKGRNFYASLLLFTAALCPLSGNPDFGAGPAKAAEATVSIPKKLQATVKKGYVKLRWTKAAGADHYIIYRRAGSGSYRKLTTVKGTVTSWIDRTAPGGGKYTYAVSAVKSGKTSQKKTATRTLAARPSQPKLNSLIYTNNALKFTWKKAANATGYLVYRKTSGGRFVQVTKTPLDASILSYTDYNVQKNKTYSYTVQAVAAGVRSTYSKTGLTRTRSEYRSIENTASSYSIEADVKLTGTGSGYHAKLVACTPTSAVSFGIQFDEFGIPPYTNETTFIVENVISNNPGDQEYFRTGYSARNKTFHLMLTIRKNGLCEFYVDGVRVGKTTNKKLANQEDIALRIEGSARLNGDSVNARFSNIRIKKNGKYDAGRIWNTHPFITNKGLKADTSRFDTARAITISGKIKGLTKDQDWDSAYGNVSGIIQFW
;
A
#
# COMPACT_ATOMS: atom_id res chain seq x y z
N MET A 1 -61.49 44.11 23.25
CA MET A 1 -61.26 45.50 23.69
C MET A 1 -61.96 45.74 25.02
N LYS A 2 -61.24 46.39 25.97
CA LYS A 2 -61.65 46.95 27.29
C LYS A 2 -62.20 45.95 28.34
N LYS A 3 -61.44 45.58 29.38
CA LYS A 3 -61.05 46.30 30.64
C LYS A 3 -62.23 46.56 31.59
N GLY A 4 -62.09 46.14 32.84
CA GLY A 4 -62.83 46.69 33.98
C GLY A 4 -62.68 45.87 35.26
N ARG A 5 -62.15 46.48 36.33
CA ARG A 5 -61.80 45.90 37.63
C ARG A 5 -62.91 46.14 38.66
N ASN A 6 -63.01 45.19 39.61
CA ASN A 6 -63.28 45.27 41.06
C ASN A 6 -64.30 46.27 41.63
N PHE A 7 -65.19 45.73 42.47
CA PHE A 7 -65.71 46.40 43.67
C PHE A 7 -65.77 45.40 44.84
N TYR A 8 -65.24 45.82 45.99
CA TYR A 8 -65.47 45.20 47.30
C TYR A 8 -66.72 45.84 47.92
N ALA A 9 -67.60 45.05 48.52
CA ALA A 9 -68.51 45.51 49.56
C ALA A 9 -68.85 44.33 50.49
N SER A 10 -68.87 44.65 51.78
CA SER A 10 -68.86 43.78 52.94
C SER A 10 -70.27 43.41 53.40
N LEU A 11 -70.30 42.46 54.35
CA LEU A 11 -71.20 42.43 55.50
C LEU A 11 -72.53 41.68 55.36
N LEU A 12 -72.64 40.54 56.06
CA LEU A 12 -73.68 40.39 57.08
C LEU A 12 -73.28 39.35 58.14
N LEU A 13 -73.31 39.81 59.38
CA LEU A 13 -73.08 39.10 60.64
C LEU A 13 -74.22 38.13 60.95
N PHE A 14 -73.90 37.06 61.67
CA PHE A 14 -74.72 36.61 62.80
C PHE A 14 -73.81 36.29 64.01
N THR A 15 -73.93 37.15 65.02
CA THR A 15 -73.63 36.95 66.45
C THR A 15 -74.72 36.06 67.05
N ALA A 16 -74.62 35.38 68.19
CA ALA A 16 -73.57 35.14 69.17
C ALA A 16 -74.08 34.01 70.10
N ALA A 17 -73.17 33.32 70.80
CA ALA A 17 -73.35 33.01 72.21
C ALA A 17 -71.97 32.77 72.83
N LEU A 18 -71.58 33.69 73.72
CA LEU A 18 -70.41 33.63 74.61
C LEU A 18 -70.78 32.90 75.90
N CYS A 19 -69.85 32.12 76.48
CA CYS A 19 -69.21 32.34 77.80
C CYS A 19 -68.26 31.15 78.16
N PRO A 20 -67.36 31.22 79.18
CA PRO A 20 -65.98 31.66 78.98
C PRO A 20 -64.87 30.74 79.55
N LEU A 21 -63.64 31.03 79.09
CA LEU A 21 -62.30 30.93 79.72
C LEU A 21 -61.84 29.68 80.49
N SER A 22 -60.74 29.07 80.01
CA SER A 22 -59.39 29.29 80.59
C SER A 22 -58.28 28.54 79.82
N GLY A 23 -57.17 29.23 79.54
CA GLY A 23 -55.88 28.66 79.09
C GLY A 23 -55.47 28.99 77.64
N ASN A 24 -54.62 30.01 77.46
CA ASN A 24 -53.99 30.34 76.18
C ASN A 24 -52.84 29.34 75.83
N PRO A 25 -52.50 29.16 74.54
CA PRO A 25 -51.78 27.99 74.02
C PRO A 25 -50.26 28.21 73.93
N ASP A 26 -49.53 27.10 73.94
CA ASP A 26 -48.12 27.05 73.54
C ASP A 26 -48.04 26.97 72.00
N PHE A 27 -47.30 27.89 71.38
CA PHE A 27 -47.05 27.95 69.96
C PHE A 27 -45.83 27.08 69.62
N GLY A 28 -46.00 26.01 68.82
CA GLY A 28 -44.82 25.35 68.28
C GLY A 28 -45.04 24.06 67.48
N ALA A 29 -45.37 24.18 66.19
CA ALA A 29 -44.85 23.31 65.14
C ALA A 29 -45.29 23.85 63.76
N GLY A 30 -44.38 24.50 63.04
CA GLY A 30 -44.57 24.77 61.61
C GLY A 30 -44.57 23.47 60.79
N PRO A 31 -45.12 23.47 59.56
CA PRO A 31 -45.19 22.27 58.73
C PRO A 31 -43.77 21.75 58.44
N ALA A 32 -43.55 20.47 58.71
CA ALA A 32 -42.31 19.77 58.38
C ALA A 32 -42.06 19.87 56.87
N LYS A 33 -40.92 20.46 56.49
CA LYS A 33 -40.42 20.52 55.11
C LYS A 33 -40.27 19.09 54.57
N ALA A 34 -41.08 18.71 53.58
CA ALA A 34 -41.01 17.41 52.93
C ALA A 34 -39.58 17.14 52.43
N ALA A 35 -38.95 16.08 52.94
CA ALA A 35 -37.62 15.66 52.51
C ALA A 35 -37.65 15.35 51.01
N GLU A 36 -36.81 16.04 50.24
CA GLU A 36 -36.75 15.85 48.80
C GLU A 36 -36.32 14.41 48.49
N ALA A 37 -37.16 13.64 47.79
CA ALA A 37 -36.85 12.26 47.42
C ALA A 37 -35.56 12.20 46.58
N THR A 38 -34.47 11.70 47.18
CA THR A 38 -33.16 11.57 46.52
C THR A 38 -33.08 10.28 45.72
N VAL A 39 -32.50 10.34 44.52
CA VAL A 39 -32.34 9.15 43.66
C VAL A 39 -31.18 8.31 44.15
N SER A 40 -31.43 7.02 44.39
CA SER A 40 -30.41 6.06 44.83
C SER A 40 -29.22 6.01 43.88
N ILE A 41 -28.01 6.16 44.43
CA ILE A 41 -26.75 6.09 43.67
C ILE A 41 -26.47 4.62 43.31
N PRO A 42 -26.06 4.31 42.07
CA PRO A 42 -25.58 2.98 41.71
C PRO A 42 -24.44 2.50 42.63
N LYS A 43 -24.52 1.26 43.12
CA LYS A 43 -23.49 0.68 44.01
C LYS A 43 -22.53 -0.22 43.23
N LYS A 44 -21.35 -0.47 43.79
CA LYS A 44 -20.34 -1.45 43.29
C LYS A 44 -20.03 -1.32 41.78
N LEU A 45 -19.88 -0.10 41.25
CA LEU A 45 -19.44 0.09 39.87
C LEU A 45 -18.00 -0.44 39.69
N GLN A 46 -17.82 -1.36 38.75
CA GLN A 46 -16.54 -1.90 38.35
C GLN A 46 -16.30 -1.64 36.86
N ALA A 47 -15.07 -1.27 36.52
CA ALA A 47 -14.59 -1.16 35.15
C ALA A 47 -13.48 -2.18 34.92
N THR A 48 -13.73 -3.16 34.04
CA THR A 48 -12.81 -4.25 33.71
C THR A 48 -12.34 -4.12 32.27
N VAL A 49 -11.03 -4.13 32.05
CA VAL A 49 -10.46 -4.16 30.70
C VAL A 49 -10.58 -5.58 30.14
N LYS A 50 -11.11 -5.71 28.94
CA LYS A 50 -11.15 -6.95 28.16
C LYS A 50 -10.54 -6.67 26.78
N LYS A 51 -10.31 -7.72 25.98
CA LYS A 51 -9.71 -7.63 24.63
C LYS A 51 -10.50 -6.63 23.77
N GLY A 52 -9.97 -5.40 23.63
CA GLY A 52 -10.56 -4.37 22.77
C GLY A 52 -11.60 -3.44 23.40
N TYR A 53 -11.96 -3.58 24.68
CA TYR A 53 -13.03 -2.79 25.29
C TYR A 53 -12.98 -2.73 26.82
N VAL A 54 -13.72 -1.80 27.43
CA VAL A 54 -13.95 -1.73 28.88
C VAL A 54 -15.37 -2.19 29.20
N LYS A 55 -15.52 -3.20 30.05
CA LYS A 55 -16.83 -3.66 30.57
C LYS A 55 -17.12 -2.98 31.90
N LEU A 56 -18.25 -2.29 31.96
CA LEU A 56 -18.81 -1.74 33.18
C LEU A 56 -19.84 -2.70 33.76
N ARG A 57 -19.82 -2.90 35.08
CA ARG A 57 -20.86 -3.60 35.84
C ARG A 57 -21.16 -2.84 37.12
N TRP A 58 -22.43 -2.71 37.48
CA TRP A 58 -22.86 -2.06 38.72
C TRP A 58 -24.05 -2.79 39.32
N THR A 59 -24.34 -2.52 40.59
CA THR A 59 -25.56 -2.99 41.25
C THR A 59 -26.72 -2.04 40.93
N LYS A 60 -27.89 -2.60 40.64
CA LYS A 60 -29.11 -1.86 40.32
C LYS A 60 -29.44 -0.86 41.44
N ALA A 61 -29.73 0.39 41.06
CA ALA A 61 -30.30 1.39 41.95
C ALA A 61 -31.82 1.21 42.03
N ALA A 62 -32.38 1.33 43.24
CA ALA A 62 -33.81 1.12 43.47
C ALA A 62 -34.66 2.12 42.69
N GLY A 63 -35.62 1.60 41.92
CA GLY A 63 -36.58 2.39 41.15
C GLY A 63 -35.97 3.27 40.05
N ALA A 64 -34.76 2.99 39.56
CA ALA A 64 -34.18 3.74 38.44
C ALA A 64 -34.96 3.47 37.14
N ASP A 65 -35.33 4.53 36.42
CA ASP A 65 -35.95 4.47 35.09
C ASP A 65 -34.88 4.18 34.02
N HIS A 66 -33.72 4.82 34.17
CA HIS A 66 -32.56 4.64 33.30
C HIS A 66 -31.26 5.01 34.01
N TYR A 67 -30.13 4.68 33.39
CA TYR A 67 -28.80 5.11 33.81
C TYR A 67 -28.14 5.94 32.73
N ILE A 68 -27.39 6.96 33.14
CA ILE A 68 -26.50 7.73 32.26
C ILE A 68 -25.06 7.30 32.53
N ILE A 69 -24.35 6.94 31.46
CA ILE A 69 -22.97 6.45 31.52
C ILE A 69 -22.05 7.51 30.97
N TYR A 70 -20.98 7.80 31.71
CA TYR A 70 -19.99 8.82 31.37
C TYR A 70 -18.57 8.26 31.37
N ARG A 71 -17.67 8.98 30.71
CA ARG A 71 -16.22 8.77 30.78
C ARG A 71 -15.48 10.10 30.77
N ARG A 72 -14.43 10.21 31.58
CA ARG A 72 -13.39 11.25 31.46
C ARG A 72 -12.01 10.62 31.31
N ALA A 73 -11.11 11.32 30.62
CA ALA A 73 -9.69 10.98 30.54
C ALA A 73 -8.91 11.86 31.53
N GLY A 74 -8.02 11.25 32.33
CA GLY A 74 -7.25 11.95 33.36
C GLY A 74 -8.13 12.77 34.31
N SER A 75 -7.76 14.03 34.50
CA SER A 75 -8.48 15.06 35.26
C SER A 75 -9.51 15.85 34.44
N GLY A 76 -9.70 15.53 33.16
CA GLY A 76 -10.62 16.25 32.29
C GLY A 76 -12.11 16.08 32.64
N SER A 77 -12.97 16.70 31.84
CA SER A 77 -14.43 16.69 32.06
C SER A 77 -15.08 15.36 31.67
N TYR A 78 -16.18 15.02 32.35
CA TYR A 78 -17.00 13.86 31.99
C TYR A 78 -17.80 14.11 30.71
N ARG A 79 -17.64 13.23 29.73
CA ARG A 79 -18.52 13.16 28.56
C ARG A 79 -19.56 12.06 28.75
N LYS A 80 -20.82 12.36 28.43
CA LYS A 80 -21.88 11.34 28.32
C LYS A 80 -21.54 10.41 27.16
N LEU A 81 -21.49 9.11 27.43
CA LEU A 81 -21.30 8.08 26.41
C LEU A 81 -22.64 7.57 25.90
N THR A 82 -23.58 7.28 26.81
CA THR A 82 -24.89 6.75 26.46
C THR A 82 -25.88 6.83 27.62
N THR A 83 -27.12 6.44 27.36
CA THR A 83 -28.18 6.16 28.34
C THR A 83 -28.70 4.74 28.13
N VAL A 84 -28.91 3.99 29.21
CA VAL A 84 -29.45 2.61 29.17
C VAL A 84 -30.64 2.46 30.09
N LYS A 85 -31.57 1.53 29.80
CA LYS A 85 -32.75 1.28 30.64
C LYS A 85 -32.38 0.93 32.09
N GLY A 86 -33.25 1.24 33.05
CA GLY A 86 -32.99 1.06 34.49
C GLY A 86 -32.87 -0.40 34.96
N THR A 87 -33.24 -1.34 34.10
CA THR A 87 -33.01 -2.79 34.26
C THR A 87 -31.59 -3.20 33.89
N VAL A 88 -30.84 -2.38 33.16
CA VAL A 88 -29.47 -2.69 32.70
C VAL A 88 -28.47 -2.42 33.83
N THR A 89 -27.63 -3.43 34.11
CA THR A 89 -26.59 -3.37 35.15
C THR A 89 -25.19 -3.62 34.60
N SER A 90 -25.04 -3.68 33.27
CA SER A 90 -23.74 -3.79 32.61
C SER A 90 -23.72 -3.15 31.23
N TRP A 91 -22.58 -2.60 30.83
CA TRP A 91 -22.40 -1.95 29.53
C TRP A 91 -20.95 -2.06 29.04
N ILE A 92 -20.71 -1.92 27.73
CA ILE A 92 -19.39 -2.06 27.12
C ILE A 92 -18.99 -0.78 26.38
N ASP A 93 -17.83 -0.21 26.75
CA ASP A 93 -17.17 0.86 25.99
C ASP A 93 -16.14 0.30 25.01
N ARG A 94 -16.45 0.36 23.70
CA ARG A 94 -15.50 0.03 22.61
C ARG A 94 -14.74 1.25 22.07
N THR A 95 -15.10 2.45 22.52
CA THR A 95 -14.64 3.73 21.98
C THR A 95 -13.48 4.34 22.76
N ALA A 96 -13.01 3.66 23.82
CA ALA A 96 -11.91 4.15 24.63
C ALA A 96 -10.61 4.24 23.79
N PRO A 97 -9.98 5.43 23.67
CA PRO A 97 -8.79 5.62 22.83
C PRO A 97 -7.56 4.81 23.26
N GLY A 98 -7.56 4.22 24.47
CA GLY A 98 -6.37 3.60 25.07
C GLY A 98 -5.40 4.66 25.58
N GLY A 99 -4.32 4.23 26.23
CA GLY A 99 -3.26 5.10 26.74
C GLY A 99 -3.72 6.00 27.89
N GLY A 100 -3.38 5.62 29.12
CA GLY A 100 -3.58 6.47 30.30
C GLY A 100 -4.83 6.14 31.12
N LYS A 101 -5.11 7.00 32.10
CA LYS A 101 -6.14 6.78 33.14
C LYS A 101 -7.50 7.30 32.68
N TYR A 102 -8.52 6.46 32.75
CA TYR A 102 -9.91 6.81 32.44
C TYR A 102 -10.79 6.58 33.66
N THR A 103 -11.65 7.55 33.97
CA THR A 103 -12.68 7.40 35.00
C THR A 103 -14.04 7.26 34.33
N TYR A 104 -14.70 6.14 34.56
CA TYR A 104 -16.08 5.91 34.16
C TYR A 104 -17.01 6.30 35.30
N ALA A 105 -18.19 6.80 34.96
CA ALA A 105 -19.22 7.10 35.94
C ALA A 105 -20.59 6.62 35.47
N VAL A 106 -21.43 6.24 36.43
CA VAL A 106 -22.84 5.90 36.21
C VAL A 106 -23.70 6.67 37.19
N SER A 107 -24.72 7.35 36.68
CA SER A 107 -25.79 7.97 37.48
C SER A 107 -27.11 7.27 37.18
N ALA A 108 -27.94 7.05 38.20
CA ALA A 108 -29.32 6.62 38.03
C ALA A 108 -30.22 7.83 37.81
N VAL A 109 -31.29 7.66 37.05
CA VAL A 109 -32.33 8.67 36.87
C VAL A 109 -33.67 8.06 37.27
N LYS A 110 -34.45 8.78 38.06
CA LYS A 110 -35.81 8.41 38.47
C LYS A 110 -36.68 9.66 38.46
N SER A 111 -37.80 9.61 37.74
CA SER A 111 -38.79 10.70 37.67
C SER A 111 -38.13 12.05 37.34
N GLY A 112 -37.22 12.05 36.36
CA GLY A 112 -36.49 13.25 35.91
C GLY A 112 -35.32 13.69 36.81
N LYS A 113 -35.19 13.18 38.04
CA LYS A 113 -34.08 13.51 38.95
C LYS A 113 -32.88 12.60 38.70
N THR A 114 -31.66 13.13 38.79
CA THR A 114 -30.41 12.39 38.54
C THR A 114 -29.61 12.21 39.82
N SER A 115 -29.14 10.98 40.10
CA SER A 115 -28.30 10.69 41.25
C SER A 115 -26.88 11.25 41.09
N GLN A 116 -26.16 11.36 42.22
CA GLN A 116 -24.70 11.52 42.20
C GLN A 116 -24.03 10.41 41.38
N LYS A 117 -22.85 10.71 40.83
CA LYS A 117 -22.07 9.80 39.99
C LYS A 117 -21.37 8.75 40.85
N LYS A 118 -21.62 7.46 40.61
CA LYS A 118 -20.69 6.42 41.08
C LYS A 118 -19.57 6.27 40.07
N THR A 119 -18.32 6.28 40.53
CA THR A 119 -17.15 6.26 39.66
C THR A 119 -16.36 4.95 39.78
N ALA A 120 -15.68 4.58 38.70
CA ALA A 120 -14.67 3.52 38.67
C ALA A 120 -13.56 3.92 37.70
N THR A 121 -12.31 3.78 38.15
CA THR A 121 -11.14 4.23 37.40
C THR A 121 -10.33 3.06 36.88
N ARG A 122 -9.81 3.18 35.67
CA ARG A 122 -8.93 2.18 35.08
C ARG A 122 -7.91 2.79 34.14
N THR A 123 -6.68 2.29 34.19
CA THR A 123 -5.62 2.63 33.24
C THR A 123 -5.71 1.70 32.04
N LEU A 124 -5.71 2.27 30.84
CA LEU A 124 -5.73 1.51 29.59
C LEU A 124 -4.34 1.52 28.96
N ALA A 125 -3.91 0.36 28.46
CA ALA A 125 -2.69 0.27 27.67
C ALA A 125 -2.77 1.18 26.44
N ALA A 126 -1.63 1.70 26.00
CA ALA A 126 -1.54 2.48 24.78
C ALA A 126 -1.99 1.64 23.57
N ARG A 127 -2.73 2.24 22.65
CA ARG A 127 -3.02 1.57 21.38
C ARG A 127 -1.75 1.50 20.53
N PRO A 128 -1.60 0.45 19.71
CA PRO A 128 -0.57 0.44 18.70
C PRO A 128 -0.72 1.63 17.75
N SER A 129 0.41 2.19 17.31
CA SER A 129 0.38 3.22 16.27
C SER A 129 -0.05 2.62 14.92
N GLN A 130 -0.54 3.47 14.01
CA GLN A 130 -0.85 3.01 12.66
C GLN A 130 0.43 2.60 11.92
N PRO A 131 0.49 1.40 11.32
CA PRO A 131 1.61 1.02 10.46
C PRO A 131 1.78 1.97 9.27
N LYS A 132 3.01 2.39 8.99
CA LYS A 132 3.36 3.15 7.78
C LYS A 132 3.72 2.17 6.67
N LEU A 133 2.97 2.17 5.58
CA LEU A 133 3.20 1.31 4.41
C LEU A 133 4.31 1.91 3.54
N ASN A 134 5.20 1.08 2.97
CA ASN A 134 6.34 1.56 2.19
C ASN A 134 6.20 1.23 0.69
N SER A 135 6.30 -0.06 0.32
CA SER A 135 6.36 -0.51 -1.07
C SER A 135 5.29 -1.54 -1.38
N LEU A 136 4.72 -1.52 -2.59
CA LEU A 136 3.85 -2.56 -3.15
C LEU A 136 4.36 -2.94 -4.54
N ILE A 137 4.93 -4.12 -4.63
CA ILE A 137 5.61 -4.65 -5.81
C ILE A 137 4.93 -5.92 -6.30
N TYR A 138 5.15 -6.23 -7.57
CA TYR A 138 4.83 -7.52 -8.14
C TYR A 138 6.04 -8.45 -8.00
N THR A 139 5.81 -9.71 -7.61
CA THR A 139 6.86 -10.72 -7.47
C THR A 139 6.24 -12.10 -7.62
N ASN A 140 6.81 -12.97 -8.47
CA ASN A 140 6.39 -14.37 -8.64
C ASN A 140 4.87 -14.57 -8.70
N ASN A 141 4.17 -13.88 -9.62
CA ASN A 141 2.71 -13.97 -9.75
C ASN A 141 1.87 -13.45 -8.58
N ALA A 142 2.50 -12.81 -7.59
CA ALA A 142 1.89 -12.28 -6.38
C ALA A 142 2.11 -10.77 -6.23
N LEU A 143 1.40 -10.17 -5.28
CA LEU A 143 1.64 -8.80 -4.83
C LEU A 143 2.27 -8.82 -3.43
N LYS A 144 3.48 -8.27 -3.32
CA LYS A 144 4.20 -8.15 -2.04
C LYS A 144 4.26 -6.71 -1.60
N PHE A 145 3.97 -6.46 -0.33
CA PHE A 145 4.16 -5.14 0.26
C PHE A 145 4.76 -5.20 1.65
N THR A 146 5.31 -4.07 2.08
CA THR A 146 6.03 -3.92 3.36
C THR A 146 5.52 -2.74 4.16
N TRP A 147 5.75 -2.77 5.47
CA TRP A 147 5.43 -1.68 6.40
C TRP A 147 6.49 -1.52 7.47
N LYS A 148 6.55 -0.34 8.10
CA LYS A 148 7.41 -0.10 9.26
C LYS A 148 6.77 -0.66 10.53
N LYS A 149 7.61 -1.12 11.47
CA LYS A 149 7.18 -1.56 12.80
C LYS A 149 6.42 -0.43 13.49
N ALA A 150 5.17 -0.70 13.84
CA ALA A 150 4.35 0.20 14.63
C ALA A 150 4.71 0.13 16.13
N ALA A 151 4.71 1.27 16.80
CA ALA A 151 4.91 1.37 18.24
C ALA A 151 3.81 0.62 19.00
N ASN A 152 4.18 -0.06 20.08
CA ASN A 152 3.31 -0.88 20.92
C ASN A 152 2.60 -2.05 20.19
N ALA A 153 3.04 -2.43 18.99
CA ALA A 153 2.46 -3.55 18.27
C ALA A 153 3.04 -4.88 18.75
N THR A 154 2.14 -5.83 19.05
CA THR A 154 2.46 -7.26 19.27
C THR A 154 2.17 -8.11 18.04
N GLY A 155 1.61 -7.50 16.99
CA GLY A 155 1.34 -8.18 15.73
C GLY A 155 0.60 -7.31 14.73
N TYR A 156 0.26 -7.89 13.57
CA TYR A 156 -0.37 -7.18 12.45
C TYR A 156 -1.49 -7.98 11.80
N LEU A 157 -2.59 -7.31 11.47
CA LEU A 157 -3.67 -7.83 10.62
C LEU A 157 -3.60 -7.15 9.26
N VAL A 158 -3.62 -7.95 8.21
CA VAL A 158 -3.60 -7.47 6.83
C VAL A 158 -5.00 -7.48 6.25
N TYR A 159 -5.32 -6.43 5.50
CA TYR A 159 -6.58 -6.28 4.80
C TYR A 159 -6.33 -5.97 3.33
N ARG A 160 -7.25 -6.44 2.49
CA ARG A 160 -7.28 -6.25 1.05
C ARG A 160 -8.65 -5.78 0.61
N LYS A 161 -8.71 -4.91 -0.39
CA LYS A 161 -9.94 -4.62 -1.14
C LYS A 161 -9.66 -4.68 -2.64
N THR A 162 -10.70 -4.97 -3.41
CA THR A 162 -10.73 -4.76 -4.86
C THR A 162 -11.31 -3.37 -5.17
N SER A 163 -11.20 -2.93 -6.42
CA SER A 163 -11.83 -1.69 -6.88
C SER A 163 -13.33 -1.65 -6.51
N GLY A 164 -13.81 -0.52 -6.00
CA GLY A 164 -15.19 -0.33 -5.52
C GLY A 164 -15.56 -1.10 -4.23
N GLY A 165 -14.68 -1.97 -3.71
CA GLY A 165 -14.96 -2.81 -2.55
C GLY A 165 -14.56 -2.20 -1.22
N ARG A 166 -14.86 -2.93 -0.14
CA ARG A 166 -14.41 -2.63 1.24
C ARG A 166 -13.20 -3.48 1.60
N PHE A 167 -12.39 -3.02 2.55
CA PHE A 167 -11.28 -3.80 3.09
C PHE A 167 -11.79 -5.05 3.83
N VAL A 168 -11.30 -6.21 3.41
CA VAL A 168 -11.55 -7.51 4.02
C VAL A 168 -10.24 -8.06 4.58
N GLN A 169 -10.29 -8.64 5.77
CA GLN A 169 -9.12 -9.23 6.42
C GLN A 169 -8.65 -10.46 5.63
N VAL A 170 -7.36 -10.55 5.32
CA VAL A 170 -6.78 -11.70 4.57
C VAL A 170 -5.91 -12.60 5.43
N THR A 171 -5.38 -12.10 6.55
CA THR A 171 -4.70 -12.91 7.56
C THR A 171 -5.72 -13.47 8.55
N LYS A 172 -5.76 -14.79 8.78
CA LYS A 172 -6.72 -15.41 9.73
C LYS A 172 -6.47 -14.95 11.18
N THR A 173 -5.21 -14.93 11.58
CA THR A 173 -4.74 -14.45 12.89
C THR A 173 -3.75 -13.30 12.70
N PRO A 174 -3.46 -12.50 13.74
CA PRO A 174 -2.39 -11.52 13.65
C PRO A 174 -1.05 -12.19 13.36
N LEU A 175 -0.33 -11.63 12.39
CA LEU A 175 1.08 -11.93 12.17
C LEU A 175 1.90 -11.45 13.37
N ASP A 176 3.02 -12.11 13.65
CA ASP A 176 3.94 -11.70 14.71
C ASP A 176 4.49 -10.28 14.49
N ALA A 177 4.88 -9.58 15.57
CA ALA A 177 5.40 -8.22 15.52
C ALA A 177 6.70 -8.07 14.71
N SER A 178 7.46 -9.15 14.53
CA SER A 178 8.65 -9.19 13.68
C SER A 178 8.34 -9.26 12.18
N ILE A 179 7.12 -9.67 11.80
CA ILE A 179 6.71 -9.80 10.40
C ILE A 179 6.28 -8.43 9.87
N LEU A 180 7.09 -7.88 8.96
CA LEU A 180 6.92 -6.54 8.38
C LEU A 180 6.63 -6.56 6.87
N SER A 181 6.24 -7.72 6.35
CA SER A 181 5.86 -7.89 4.95
C SER A 181 4.75 -8.92 4.77
N TYR A 182 3.99 -8.79 3.69
CA TYR A 182 2.98 -9.77 3.29
C TYR A 182 3.01 -9.94 1.77
N THR A 183 2.89 -11.19 1.33
CA THR A 183 2.79 -11.55 -0.09
C THR A 183 1.43 -12.20 -0.34
N ASP A 184 0.62 -11.58 -1.19
CA ASP A 184 -0.68 -12.11 -1.60
C ASP A 184 -0.54 -12.90 -2.90
N TYR A 185 -0.55 -14.23 -2.79
CA TYR A 185 -0.53 -15.16 -3.92
C TYR A 185 -1.90 -15.41 -4.55
N ASN A 186 -2.99 -14.96 -3.90
CA ASN A 186 -4.37 -15.20 -4.35
C ASN A 186 -4.90 -14.09 -5.24
N VAL A 187 -4.05 -13.16 -5.66
CA VAL A 187 -4.42 -12.10 -6.60
C VAL A 187 -4.73 -12.69 -7.96
N GLN A 188 -5.76 -12.21 -8.63
CA GLN A 188 -6.14 -12.60 -10.00
C GLN A 188 -5.65 -11.59 -11.05
N LYS A 189 -5.35 -12.06 -12.27
CA LYS A 189 -4.88 -11.23 -13.38
C LYS A 189 -5.87 -10.13 -13.72
N ASN A 190 -5.35 -8.98 -14.14
CA ASN A 190 -6.08 -7.77 -14.53
C ASN A 190 -7.04 -7.23 -13.44
N LYS A 191 -6.77 -7.53 -12.16
CA LYS A 191 -7.51 -6.97 -11.03
C LYS A 191 -6.66 -6.00 -10.21
N THR A 192 -7.28 -4.90 -9.81
CA THR A 192 -6.69 -3.90 -8.91
C THR A 192 -6.97 -4.24 -7.47
N TYR A 193 -5.91 -4.30 -6.66
CA TYR A 193 -5.98 -4.56 -5.23
C TYR A 193 -5.40 -3.39 -4.45
N SER A 194 -6.05 -3.02 -3.36
CA SER A 194 -5.48 -2.13 -2.34
C SER A 194 -5.24 -2.90 -1.05
N TYR A 195 -4.11 -2.66 -0.39
CA TYR A 195 -3.72 -3.30 0.86
C TYR A 195 -3.55 -2.29 1.98
N THR A 196 -3.95 -2.67 3.19
CA THR A 196 -3.71 -1.88 4.41
C THR A 196 -3.46 -2.80 5.60
N VAL A 197 -2.89 -2.26 6.67
CA VAL A 197 -2.48 -3.03 7.84
C VAL A 197 -2.95 -2.34 9.11
N GLN A 198 -3.48 -3.12 10.05
CA GLN A 198 -3.70 -2.70 11.43
C GLN A 198 -2.69 -3.39 12.35
N ALA A 199 -2.06 -2.62 13.23
CA ALA A 199 -1.31 -3.18 14.33
C ALA A 199 -2.26 -3.64 15.45
N VAL A 200 -1.88 -4.69 16.17
CA VAL A 200 -2.63 -5.22 17.31
C VAL A 200 -1.78 -5.30 18.57
N ALA A 201 -2.41 -5.01 19.71
CA ALA A 201 -1.86 -5.31 21.03
C ALA A 201 -2.97 -5.51 22.05
N ALA A 202 -2.83 -6.50 22.94
CA ALA A 202 -3.81 -6.78 24.00
C ALA A 202 -5.29 -6.81 23.52
N GLY A 203 -5.53 -7.24 22.27
CA GLY A 203 -6.86 -7.28 21.66
C GLY A 203 -7.43 -5.93 21.17
N VAL A 204 -6.69 -4.82 21.27
CA VAL A 204 -7.00 -3.55 20.60
C VAL A 204 -6.27 -3.42 19.27
N ARG A 205 -6.89 -2.72 18.32
CA ARG A 205 -6.36 -2.45 16.96
C ARG A 205 -6.02 -0.96 16.79
N SER A 206 -4.97 -0.67 16.04
CA SER A 206 -4.66 0.68 15.55
C SER A 206 -5.70 1.16 14.52
N THR A 207 -5.62 2.43 14.12
CA THR A 207 -6.19 2.87 12.84
C THR A 207 -5.40 2.25 11.66
N TYR A 208 -5.90 2.43 10.44
CA TYR A 208 -5.27 1.95 9.22
C TYR A 208 -5.39 2.99 8.10
N SER A 209 -4.56 2.86 7.06
CA SER A 209 -4.66 3.70 5.87
C SER A 209 -5.94 3.38 5.10
N LYS A 210 -6.84 4.36 4.96
CA LYS A 210 -8.13 4.22 4.25
C LYS A 210 -7.99 4.06 2.73
N THR A 211 -6.89 4.55 2.17
CA THR A 211 -6.54 4.37 0.75
C THR A 211 -5.76 3.07 0.56
N GLY A 212 -4.79 2.80 1.44
CA GLY A 212 -3.87 1.67 1.32
C GLY A 212 -2.85 1.86 0.19
N LEU A 213 -2.01 0.85 -0.02
CA LEU A 213 -1.18 0.75 -1.24
C LEU A 213 -1.97 0.04 -2.32
N THR A 214 -2.05 0.63 -3.52
CA THR A 214 -2.88 0.12 -4.62
C THR A 214 -2.01 -0.30 -5.80
N ARG A 215 -2.28 -1.48 -6.36
CA ARG A 215 -1.61 -1.98 -7.57
C ARG A 215 -2.52 -2.92 -8.34
N THR A 216 -2.49 -2.83 -9.66
CA THR A 216 -3.11 -3.80 -10.56
C THR A 216 -2.18 -5.00 -10.72
N ARG A 217 -2.70 -6.22 -10.56
CA ARG A 217 -1.99 -7.44 -10.99
C ARG A 217 -2.11 -7.53 -12.51
N SER A 218 -1.27 -6.80 -13.23
CA SER A 218 -1.20 -6.89 -14.69
C SER A 218 -0.88 -8.33 -15.12
N GLU A 219 -1.31 -8.68 -16.33
CA GLU A 219 -0.95 -9.96 -16.93
C GLU A 219 0.58 -10.08 -17.03
N TYR A 220 1.12 -11.17 -16.47
CA TYR A 220 2.54 -11.49 -16.59
C TYR A 220 2.78 -12.29 -17.85
N ARG A 221 3.67 -11.76 -18.68
CA ARG A 221 4.08 -12.30 -19.96
C ARG A 221 5.53 -12.75 -19.86
N SER A 222 5.76 -13.99 -20.29
CA SER A 222 7.07 -14.61 -20.46
C SER A 222 7.12 -15.22 -21.84
N ILE A 223 8.28 -15.74 -22.21
CA ILE A 223 8.46 -16.42 -23.49
C ILE A 223 7.48 -17.58 -23.70
N GLU A 224 7.10 -18.31 -22.65
CA GLU A 224 6.20 -19.47 -22.75
C GLU A 224 4.77 -19.09 -23.14
N ASN A 225 4.26 -18.02 -22.54
CA ASN A 225 2.84 -17.66 -22.61
C ASN A 225 2.55 -16.44 -23.51
N THR A 226 3.54 -16.01 -24.30
CA THR A 226 3.43 -14.89 -25.23
C THR A 226 3.49 -15.39 -26.67
N ALA A 227 2.47 -15.04 -27.45
CA ALA A 227 2.39 -15.39 -28.86
C ALA A 227 3.39 -14.57 -29.67
N SER A 228 4.33 -15.25 -30.32
CA SER A 228 5.43 -14.64 -31.09
C SER A 228 6.08 -15.67 -32.01
N SER A 229 6.64 -15.20 -33.12
CA SER A 229 7.52 -16.00 -33.98
C SER A 229 8.92 -16.08 -33.37
N TYR A 230 9.44 -14.94 -32.90
CA TYR A 230 10.73 -14.86 -32.25
C TYR A 230 10.61 -14.15 -30.91
N SER A 231 11.35 -14.60 -29.92
CA SER A 231 11.50 -13.88 -28.66
C SER A 231 12.83 -14.15 -28.01
N ILE A 232 13.33 -13.13 -27.34
CA ILE A 232 14.45 -13.24 -26.41
C ILE A 232 14.02 -12.57 -25.11
N GLU A 233 14.36 -13.20 -23.99
CA GLU A 233 14.22 -12.59 -22.68
C GLU A 233 15.40 -12.95 -21.78
N ALA A 234 15.68 -12.08 -20.81
CA ALA A 234 16.75 -12.26 -19.84
C ALA A 234 16.50 -11.38 -18.61
N ASP A 235 17.06 -11.78 -17.48
CA ASP A 235 17.34 -10.87 -16.38
C ASP A 235 18.55 -10.01 -16.75
N VAL A 236 18.34 -8.71 -16.87
CA VAL A 236 19.34 -7.74 -17.33
C VAL A 236 19.72 -6.81 -16.19
N LYS A 237 21.02 -6.72 -15.92
CA LYS A 237 21.59 -5.75 -14.98
C LYS A 237 22.63 -4.91 -15.68
N LEU A 238 22.43 -3.58 -15.64
CA LEU A 238 23.34 -2.61 -16.23
C LEU A 238 24.11 -1.86 -15.15
N THR A 239 25.43 -1.85 -15.29
CA THR A 239 26.35 -0.95 -14.57
C THR A 239 27.40 -0.44 -15.54
N GLY A 240 28.01 0.70 -15.25
CA GLY A 240 28.97 1.35 -16.13
C GLY A 240 29.39 2.70 -15.57
N THR A 241 30.28 3.38 -16.29
CA THR A 241 30.80 4.71 -15.93
C THR A 241 30.97 5.55 -17.18
N GLY A 242 30.96 6.87 -17.01
CA GLY A 242 31.12 7.82 -18.10
C GLY A 242 29.78 8.34 -18.61
N SER A 243 29.77 8.78 -19.87
CA SER A 243 28.69 9.60 -20.43
C SER A 243 27.51 8.79 -20.99
N GLY A 244 27.70 7.51 -21.31
CA GLY A 244 26.60 6.65 -21.72
C GLY A 244 26.99 5.18 -21.80
N TYR A 245 26.04 4.30 -21.48
CA TYR A 245 26.22 2.84 -21.61
C TYR A 245 24.87 2.13 -21.64
N HIS A 246 24.82 0.95 -22.29
CA HIS A 246 23.59 0.18 -22.42
C HIS A 246 23.77 -1.34 -22.32
N ALA A 247 22.66 -2.03 -22.06
CA ALA A 247 22.50 -3.48 -22.18
C ALA A 247 21.17 -3.78 -22.87
N LYS A 248 21.20 -4.41 -24.04
CA LYS A 248 20.03 -4.60 -24.91
C LYS A 248 19.82 -6.03 -25.35
N LEU A 249 18.55 -6.40 -25.50
CA LEU A 249 18.09 -7.55 -26.27
C LEU A 249 17.87 -7.07 -27.70
N VAL A 250 18.26 -7.88 -28.69
CA VAL A 250 18.20 -7.48 -30.11
C VAL A 250 17.63 -8.61 -30.96
N ALA A 251 16.75 -8.25 -31.89
CA ALA A 251 16.27 -9.12 -32.97
C ALA A 251 16.59 -8.44 -34.30
N CYS A 252 17.32 -9.11 -35.19
CA CYS A 252 17.75 -8.50 -36.44
C CYS A 252 17.85 -9.46 -37.62
N THR A 253 17.85 -8.85 -38.79
CA THR A 253 18.28 -9.38 -40.09
C THR A 253 19.53 -8.60 -40.51
N PRO A 254 20.18 -8.92 -41.65
CA PRO A 254 21.32 -8.12 -42.13
C PRO A 254 21.03 -6.63 -42.39
N THR A 255 19.76 -6.27 -42.62
CA THR A 255 19.38 -4.91 -43.05
C THR A 255 18.39 -4.20 -42.13
N SER A 256 17.90 -4.86 -41.07
CA SER A 256 16.90 -4.29 -40.15
C SER A 256 17.01 -4.90 -38.76
N ALA A 257 16.68 -4.13 -37.72
CA ALA A 257 16.77 -4.57 -36.34
C ALA A 257 15.71 -3.92 -35.45
N VAL A 258 15.37 -4.60 -34.36
CA VAL A 258 14.71 -4.00 -33.20
C VAL A 258 15.51 -4.37 -31.96
N SER A 259 15.86 -3.37 -31.16
CA SER A 259 16.52 -3.54 -29.87
C SER A 259 15.63 -3.03 -28.72
N PHE A 260 15.78 -3.64 -27.55
CA PHE A 260 15.11 -3.21 -26.33
C PHE A 260 15.98 -3.49 -25.11
N GLY A 261 16.19 -2.48 -24.27
CA GLY A 261 17.11 -2.63 -23.15
C GLY A 261 17.14 -1.47 -22.18
N ILE A 262 18.16 -1.49 -21.33
CA ILE A 262 18.46 -0.43 -20.36
C ILE A 262 19.55 0.45 -20.97
N GLN A 263 19.41 1.77 -20.91
CA GLN A 263 20.43 2.72 -21.32
C GLN A 263 20.53 3.88 -20.32
N PHE A 264 21.75 4.17 -19.87
CA PHE A 264 22.09 5.44 -19.26
C PHE A 264 22.67 6.36 -20.33
N ASP A 265 22.24 7.63 -20.34
CA ASP A 265 22.68 8.61 -21.32
C ASP A 265 22.72 10.02 -20.70
N GLU A 266 23.92 10.57 -20.54
CA GLU A 266 24.15 11.93 -20.05
C GLU A 266 23.56 12.98 -21.00
N PHE A 267 23.55 12.70 -22.31
CA PHE A 267 23.06 13.61 -23.35
C PHE A 267 21.71 13.18 -23.93
N GLY A 268 20.96 12.35 -23.19
CA GLY A 268 19.63 11.94 -23.60
C GLY A 268 18.72 13.14 -23.84
N ILE A 269 17.85 13.05 -24.86
CA ILE A 269 16.87 14.10 -25.17
C ILE A 269 15.96 14.31 -23.94
N PRO A 270 15.70 15.56 -23.51
CA PRO A 270 14.78 15.85 -22.42
C PRO A 270 13.42 15.14 -22.60
N PRO A 271 12.81 14.58 -21.53
CA PRO A 271 13.18 14.66 -20.11
C PRO A 271 14.14 13.54 -19.64
N TYR A 272 14.92 12.94 -20.54
CA TYR A 272 15.78 11.79 -20.25
C TYR A 272 17.27 12.13 -20.13
N THR A 273 17.62 13.41 -20.12
CA THR A 273 19.01 13.89 -19.95
C THR A 273 19.55 13.43 -18.60
N ASN A 274 20.70 12.76 -18.60
CA ASN A 274 21.34 12.18 -17.41
C ASN A 274 20.48 11.14 -16.66
N GLU A 275 19.56 10.51 -17.36
CA GLU A 275 18.67 9.50 -16.81
C GLU A 275 18.98 8.10 -17.32
N THR A 276 18.54 7.08 -16.58
CA THR A 276 18.57 5.70 -17.05
C THR A 276 17.18 5.28 -17.47
N THR A 277 17.01 4.79 -18.69
CA THR A 277 15.70 4.50 -19.29
C THR A 277 15.64 3.11 -19.91
N PHE A 278 14.42 2.64 -20.09
CA PHE A 278 14.15 1.54 -21.02
C PHE A 278 13.97 2.13 -22.42
N ILE A 279 14.88 1.81 -23.33
CA ILE A 279 14.90 2.36 -24.68
C ILE A 279 14.60 1.26 -25.70
N VAL A 280 13.88 1.65 -26.74
CA VAL A 280 13.62 0.85 -27.95
C VAL A 280 14.27 1.56 -29.12
N GLU A 281 14.92 0.78 -29.97
CA GLU A 281 15.45 1.23 -31.25
C GLU A 281 14.86 0.34 -32.34
N ASN A 282 14.13 0.96 -33.26
CA ASN A 282 13.49 0.28 -34.38
C ASN A 282 14.16 0.75 -35.67
N VAL A 283 15.11 -0.05 -36.15
CA VAL A 283 15.88 0.20 -37.37
C VAL A 283 15.14 -0.47 -38.52
N ILE A 284 14.38 0.31 -39.29
CA ILE A 284 13.64 -0.18 -40.46
C ILE A 284 14.61 -0.55 -41.58
N SER A 285 15.66 0.25 -41.77
CA SER A 285 16.75 -0.05 -42.69
C SER A 285 18.07 0.59 -42.24
N ASN A 286 19.18 0.23 -42.90
CA ASN A 286 20.49 0.87 -42.70
C ASN A 286 20.59 2.26 -43.34
N ASN A 287 19.55 2.74 -44.03
CA ASN A 287 19.56 4.07 -44.62
C ASN A 287 19.43 5.14 -43.52
N PRO A 288 20.15 6.27 -43.63
CA PRO A 288 19.97 7.38 -42.71
C PRO A 288 18.50 7.83 -42.63
N GLY A 289 17.97 7.97 -41.40
CA GLY A 289 16.59 8.43 -41.16
C GLY A 289 15.56 7.32 -40.97
N ASP A 290 15.89 6.07 -41.28
CA ASP A 290 15.02 4.90 -41.09
C ASP A 290 15.13 4.28 -39.69
N GLN A 291 15.53 5.07 -38.69
CA GLN A 291 15.68 4.64 -37.30
C GLN A 291 14.73 5.40 -36.37
N GLU A 292 13.91 4.67 -35.64
CA GLU A 292 13.00 5.24 -34.65
C GLU A 292 13.47 4.88 -33.24
N TYR A 293 13.60 5.91 -32.39
CA TYR A 293 14.02 5.75 -31.00
C TYR A 293 12.94 6.25 -30.07
N PHE A 294 12.55 5.43 -29.09
CA PHE A 294 11.62 5.88 -28.06
C PHE A 294 11.89 5.20 -26.71
N ARG A 295 11.47 5.86 -25.64
CA ARG A 295 11.63 5.37 -24.27
C ARG A 295 10.29 4.86 -23.76
N THR A 296 10.30 3.72 -23.07
CA THR A 296 9.10 3.10 -22.48
C THR A 296 8.97 3.40 -20.98
N GLY A 297 9.97 4.06 -20.39
CA GLY A 297 9.95 4.56 -19.02
C GLY A 297 11.35 4.70 -18.43
N TYR A 298 11.40 5.22 -17.20
CA TYR A 298 12.63 5.29 -16.40
C TYR A 298 12.99 3.92 -15.81
N SER A 299 14.28 3.70 -15.60
CA SER A 299 14.83 2.51 -14.94
C SER A 299 15.79 2.94 -13.82
N ALA A 300 15.89 2.12 -12.77
CA ALA A 300 16.81 2.40 -11.67
C ALA A 300 18.21 1.89 -12.02
N ARG A 301 19.25 2.68 -11.70
CA ARG A 301 20.65 2.24 -11.83
C ARG A 301 20.93 1.03 -10.94
N ASN A 302 21.83 0.14 -11.39
CA ASN A 302 22.30 -1.02 -10.62
C ASN A 302 21.18 -1.99 -10.15
N LYS A 303 20.01 -1.94 -10.80
CA LYS A 303 18.91 -2.87 -10.56
C LYS A 303 18.83 -3.91 -11.68
N THR A 304 18.47 -5.14 -11.31
CA THR A 304 18.13 -6.20 -12.27
C THR A 304 16.66 -6.08 -12.67
N PHE A 305 16.38 -6.20 -13.96
CA PHE A 305 15.03 -6.25 -14.53
C PHE A 305 14.89 -7.47 -15.43
N HIS A 306 13.72 -8.10 -15.44
CA HIS A 306 13.42 -9.15 -16.41
C HIS A 306 12.89 -8.50 -17.69
N LEU A 307 13.67 -8.53 -18.77
CA LEU A 307 13.31 -7.92 -20.04
C LEU A 307 12.90 -8.99 -21.05
N MET A 308 11.87 -8.73 -21.86
CA MET A 308 11.52 -9.56 -23.01
C MET A 308 11.24 -8.69 -24.24
N LEU A 309 11.77 -9.14 -25.38
CA LEU A 309 11.49 -8.65 -26.72
C LEU A 309 10.80 -9.76 -27.52
N THR A 310 9.67 -9.45 -28.15
CA THR A 310 8.96 -10.40 -29.02
C THR A 310 8.71 -9.83 -30.41
N ILE A 311 8.70 -10.68 -31.43
CA ILE A 311 8.35 -10.38 -32.82
C ILE A 311 7.25 -11.35 -33.27
N ARG A 312 6.13 -10.85 -33.80
CA ARG A 312 5.07 -11.67 -34.42
C ARG A 312 5.23 -11.77 -35.93
N LYS A 313 4.54 -12.75 -36.55
CA LYS A 313 4.53 -12.95 -38.01
C LYS A 313 4.23 -11.68 -38.82
N ASN A 314 3.37 -10.80 -38.32
CA ASN A 314 3.00 -9.55 -38.98
C ASN A 314 3.99 -8.37 -38.76
N GLY A 315 5.12 -8.61 -38.11
CA GLY A 315 6.14 -7.61 -37.76
C GLY A 315 5.84 -6.83 -36.47
N LEU A 316 4.77 -7.15 -35.73
CA LEU A 316 4.50 -6.51 -34.44
C LEU A 316 5.60 -6.90 -33.44
N CYS A 317 6.20 -5.87 -32.84
CA CYS A 317 7.22 -6.00 -31.82
C CYS A 317 6.65 -5.55 -30.47
N GLU A 318 6.78 -6.36 -29.42
CA GLU A 318 6.28 -6.01 -28.07
C GLU A 318 7.40 -6.14 -27.03
N PHE A 319 7.42 -5.21 -26.09
CA PHE A 319 8.47 -5.04 -25.08
C PHE A 319 7.91 -5.18 -23.67
N TYR A 320 8.60 -5.93 -22.81
CA TYR A 320 8.13 -6.22 -21.46
C TYR A 320 9.22 -5.98 -20.43
N VAL A 321 8.83 -5.39 -19.30
CA VAL A 321 9.66 -5.22 -18.10
C VAL A 321 8.97 -5.93 -16.95
N ASP A 322 9.68 -6.83 -16.30
CA ASP A 322 9.17 -7.67 -15.19
C ASP A 322 7.85 -8.37 -15.59
N GLY A 323 7.78 -8.80 -16.85
CA GLY A 323 6.64 -9.46 -17.50
C GLY A 323 5.42 -8.58 -17.78
N VAL A 324 5.50 -7.27 -17.57
CA VAL A 324 4.43 -6.33 -17.94
C VAL A 324 4.79 -5.66 -19.26
N ARG A 325 3.85 -5.62 -20.22
CA ARG A 325 4.07 -4.93 -21.50
C ARG A 325 4.24 -3.43 -21.27
N VAL A 326 5.37 -2.87 -21.67
CA VAL A 326 5.69 -1.44 -21.51
C VAL A 326 5.64 -0.67 -22.83
N GLY A 327 5.63 -1.36 -23.97
CA GLY A 327 5.55 -0.72 -25.27
C GLY A 327 5.34 -1.71 -26.41
N LYS A 328 5.15 -1.16 -27.61
CA LYS A 328 5.10 -1.89 -28.87
C LYS A 328 5.56 -0.99 -30.02
N THR A 329 6.05 -1.59 -31.09
CA THR A 329 6.24 -0.96 -32.40
C THR A 329 5.96 -1.98 -33.51
N THR A 330 6.01 -1.58 -34.77
CA THR A 330 5.92 -2.49 -35.90
C THR A 330 7.15 -2.34 -36.78
N ASN A 331 7.82 -3.45 -37.08
CA ASN A 331 8.88 -3.51 -38.07
C ASN A 331 8.48 -4.50 -39.16
N LYS A 332 8.09 -3.99 -40.32
CA LYS A 332 7.62 -4.82 -41.44
C LYS A 332 8.74 -5.62 -42.11
N LYS A 333 10.00 -5.22 -41.97
CA LYS A 333 11.14 -5.98 -42.48
C LYS A 333 11.44 -7.23 -41.64
N LEU A 334 10.93 -7.29 -40.41
CA LEU A 334 10.96 -8.48 -39.55
C LEU A 334 9.69 -9.35 -39.65
N ALA A 335 8.72 -8.98 -40.49
CA ALA A 335 7.51 -9.78 -40.70
C ALA A 335 7.83 -11.02 -41.55
N ASN A 336 7.26 -12.17 -41.17
CA ASN A 336 7.40 -13.46 -41.87
C ASN A 336 8.85 -13.89 -42.22
N GLN A 337 9.85 -13.38 -41.50
CA GLN A 337 11.23 -13.84 -41.64
C GLN A 337 11.42 -15.20 -40.98
N GLU A 338 12.33 -16.01 -41.53
CA GLU A 338 12.70 -17.34 -41.01
C GLU A 338 14.12 -17.37 -40.41
N ASP A 339 14.88 -16.30 -40.59
CA ASP A 339 16.30 -16.19 -40.26
C ASP A 339 16.62 -15.07 -39.24
N ILE A 340 15.63 -14.60 -38.47
CA ILE A 340 15.88 -13.56 -37.46
C ILE A 340 16.93 -14.02 -36.46
N ALA A 341 18.04 -13.30 -36.42
CA ALA A 341 19.07 -13.44 -35.41
C ALA A 341 18.61 -12.80 -34.11
N LEU A 342 18.70 -13.57 -33.02
CA LEU A 342 18.47 -13.07 -31.67
C LEU A 342 19.82 -12.88 -30.99
N ARG A 343 20.01 -11.71 -30.38
CA ARG A 343 21.29 -11.27 -29.84
C ARG A 343 21.11 -10.55 -28.50
N ILE A 344 22.19 -10.46 -27.75
CA ILE A 344 22.37 -9.49 -26.66
C ILE A 344 23.52 -8.55 -27.02
N GLU A 345 23.45 -7.33 -26.51
CA GLU A 345 24.44 -6.29 -26.79
C GLU A 345 24.77 -5.48 -25.53
N GLY A 346 26.05 -5.18 -25.35
CA GLY A 346 26.56 -4.21 -24.38
C GLY A 346 27.52 -3.25 -25.05
N SER A 347 27.37 -1.96 -24.77
CA SER A 347 28.17 -0.88 -25.36
C SER A 347 28.28 0.31 -24.39
N ALA A 348 29.24 1.19 -24.65
CA ALA A 348 29.38 2.49 -23.99
C ALA A 348 29.68 3.58 -25.03
N ARG A 349 29.47 4.84 -24.66
CA ARG A 349 29.39 5.96 -25.60
C ARG A 349 30.74 6.43 -26.13
N LEU A 350 31.60 6.90 -25.24
CA LEU A 350 32.86 7.57 -25.59
C LEU A 350 34.08 6.71 -25.24
N ASN A 351 35.23 7.03 -25.84
CA ASN A 351 36.51 6.45 -25.45
C ASN A 351 36.76 6.62 -23.94
N GLY A 352 36.96 5.52 -23.22
CA GLY A 352 37.13 5.49 -21.77
C GLY A 352 35.85 5.19 -20.96
N ASP A 353 34.67 5.40 -21.54
CA ASP A 353 33.40 4.98 -20.92
C ASP A 353 33.37 3.46 -20.76
N SER A 354 32.70 3.01 -19.70
CA SER A 354 32.66 1.60 -19.33
C SER A 354 31.25 1.04 -19.31
N VAL A 355 31.15 -0.25 -19.65
CA VAL A 355 29.93 -1.04 -19.54
C VAL A 355 30.23 -2.33 -18.81
N ASN A 356 29.24 -2.79 -18.06
CA ASN A 356 29.14 -4.12 -17.47
C ASN A 356 27.67 -4.52 -17.56
N ALA A 357 27.35 -5.09 -18.72
CA ALA A 357 26.04 -5.57 -19.13
C ALA A 357 25.94 -7.07 -18.79
N ARG A 358 25.16 -7.40 -17.76
CA ARG A 358 24.96 -8.77 -17.30
C ARG A 358 23.60 -9.27 -17.71
N PHE A 359 23.59 -10.43 -18.36
CA PHE A 359 22.40 -11.13 -18.78
C PHE A 359 22.40 -12.50 -18.10
N SER A 360 21.31 -12.88 -17.46
CA SER A 360 21.11 -14.21 -16.87
C SER A 360 19.71 -14.72 -17.18
N ASN A 361 19.46 -16.02 -17.01
CA ASN A 361 18.19 -16.64 -17.36
C ASN A 361 17.78 -16.34 -18.82
N ILE A 362 18.76 -16.32 -19.72
CA ILE A 362 18.53 -16.05 -21.14
C ILE A 362 17.68 -17.17 -21.74
N ARG A 363 16.54 -16.81 -22.31
CA ARG A 363 15.62 -17.74 -22.99
C ARG A 363 15.32 -17.25 -24.40
N ILE A 364 15.24 -18.20 -25.33
CA ILE A 364 15.12 -17.95 -26.77
C ILE A 364 13.97 -18.78 -27.35
N LYS A 365 13.13 -18.13 -28.16
CA LYS A 365 12.07 -18.74 -28.97
C LYS A 365 12.35 -18.37 -30.41
N LYS A 366 12.38 -19.36 -31.31
CA LYS A 366 12.47 -19.17 -32.76
C LYS A 366 11.35 -19.93 -33.45
N ASN A 367 10.86 -19.39 -34.56
CA ASN A 367 9.82 -20.01 -35.40
C ASN A 367 8.57 -20.43 -34.62
N GLY A 368 8.19 -19.65 -33.60
CA GLY A 368 7.04 -19.90 -32.74
C GLY A 368 7.22 -21.00 -31.69
N LYS A 369 8.39 -21.64 -31.65
CA LYS A 369 8.68 -22.77 -30.75
C LYS A 369 9.67 -22.36 -29.67
N TYR A 370 9.28 -22.58 -28.42
CA TYR A 370 10.13 -22.46 -27.25
C TYR A 370 10.42 -23.85 -26.71
N ASP A 371 11.69 -24.14 -26.48
CA ASP A 371 12.16 -25.36 -25.83
C ASP A 371 13.02 -24.94 -24.63
N ALA A 372 12.55 -25.25 -23.42
CA ALA A 372 13.25 -24.91 -22.19
C ALA A 372 14.55 -25.70 -22.00
N GLY A 373 14.65 -26.91 -22.56
CA GLY A 373 15.82 -27.76 -22.49
C GLY A 373 16.91 -27.38 -23.50
N ARG A 374 16.53 -26.74 -24.63
CA ARG A 374 17.48 -26.37 -25.69
C ARG A 374 18.57 -25.43 -25.19
N ILE A 375 19.83 -25.87 -25.26
CA ILE A 375 21.02 -25.02 -25.12
C ILE A 375 21.34 -24.47 -26.52
N TRP A 376 21.53 -23.16 -26.61
CA TRP A 376 21.82 -22.47 -27.88
C TRP A 376 23.32 -22.28 -28.03
N ASN A 377 23.85 -22.30 -29.26
CA ASN A 377 25.24 -21.92 -29.46
C ASN A 377 25.39 -20.39 -29.41
N THR A 378 26.58 -19.89 -29.08
CA THR A 378 26.87 -18.45 -28.95
C THR A 378 28.03 -18.01 -29.83
N HIS A 379 27.88 -16.88 -30.54
CA HIS A 379 28.90 -16.32 -31.44
C HIS A 379 29.19 -14.91 -30.96
N PRO A 380 30.44 -14.62 -30.59
CA PRO A 380 30.83 -13.27 -30.24
C PRO A 380 31.10 -12.45 -31.50
N PHE A 381 30.42 -11.31 -31.61
CA PHE A 381 30.78 -10.21 -32.50
C PHE A 381 31.24 -9.05 -31.63
N ILE A 382 32.52 -9.04 -31.26
CA ILE A 382 33.11 -7.97 -30.44
C ILE A 382 33.80 -6.99 -31.37
N THR A 383 33.21 -5.81 -31.55
CA THR A 383 33.76 -4.81 -32.47
C THR A 383 34.66 -3.80 -31.78
N ASN A 384 34.48 -3.54 -30.48
CA ASN A 384 35.41 -2.72 -29.72
C ASN A 384 36.51 -3.54 -29.04
N LYS A 385 37.77 -3.22 -29.30
CA LYS A 385 38.96 -3.87 -28.72
C LYS A 385 39.06 -3.81 -27.19
N GLY A 386 38.32 -2.91 -26.54
CA GLY A 386 38.31 -2.75 -25.09
C GLY A 386 37.18 -3.50 -24.38
N LEU A 387 36.26 -4.12 -25.13
CA LEU A 387 35.17 -4.94 -24.60
C LEU A 387 35.51 -6.42 -24.67
N LYS A 388 34.90 -7.20 -23.78
CA LYS A 388 34.99 -8.66 -23.73
C LYS A 388 33.62 -9.24 -23.41
N ALA A 389 33.33 -10.43 -23.93
CA ALA A 389 32.18 -11.22 -23.53
C ALA A 389 32.64 -12.48 -22.79
N ASP A 390 32.11 -12.69 -21.59
CA ASP A 390 32.25 -13.93 -20.83
C ASP A 390 31.00 -14.79 -21.03
N THR A 391 31.17 -15.89 -21.76
CA THR A 391 30.14 -16.89 -22.06
C THR A 391 30.32 -18.19 -21.27
N SER A 392 31.32 -18.28 -20.39
CA SER A 392 31.69 -19.51 -19.65
C SER A 392 30.55 -20.10 -18.81
N ARG A 393 29.56 -19.26 -18.45
CA ARG A 393 28.39 -19.63 -17.65
C ARG A 393 27.11 -19.77 -18.46
N PHE A 394 27.20 -19.75 -19.79
CA PHE A 394 26.00 -19.84 -20.62
C PHE A 394 25.33 -21.22 -20.49
N ASP A 395 26.08 -22.31 -20.62
CA ASP A 395 25.50 -23.66 -20.58
C ASP A 395 24.92 -24.01 -19.21
N THR A 396 25.57 -23.57 -18.14
CA THR A 396 25.20 -23.92 -16.75
C THR A 396 24.18 -22.97 -16.12
N ALA A 397 24.18 -21.69 -16.49
CA ALA A 397 23.37 -20.67 -15.82
C ALA A 397 22.63 -19.73 -16.79
N ARG A 398 22.70 -19.99 -18.11
CA ARG A 398 22.16 -19.11 -19.16
C ARG A 398 22.59 -17.67 -18.95
N ALA A 399 23.86 -17.49 -18.59
CA ALA A 399 24.42 -16.22 -18.17
C ALA A 399 25.60 -15.79 -19.04
N ILE A 400 25.57 -14.52 -19.46
CA ILE A 400 26.64 -13.88 -20.24
C ILE A 400 26.88 -12.48 -19.68
N THR A 401 28.15 -12.09 -19.59
CA THR A 401 28.53 -10.72 -19.24
C THR A 401 29.33 -10.09 -20.37
N ILE A 402 28.88 -8.94 -20.87
CA ILE A 402 29.64 -8.09 -21.79
C ILE A 402 30.16 -6.91 -20.97
N SER A 403 31.48 -6.77 -20.90
CA SER A 403 32.08 -5.72 -20.07
C SER A 403 33.41 -5.21 -20.59
N GLY A 404 33.76 -4.00 -20.18
CA GLY A 404 35.03 -3.37 -20.52
C GLY A 404 34.93 -1.86 -20.60
N LYS A 405 35.96 -1.23 -21.17
CA LYS A 405 36.00 0.20 -21.48
C LYS A 405 36.16 0.38 -22.97
N ILE A 406 35.45 1.32 -23.56
CA ILE A 406 35.60 1.65 -24.97
C ILE A 406 37.02 2.16 -25.23
N LYS A 407 37.64 1.63 -26.27
CA LYS A 407 38.99 2.02 -26.71
C LYS A 407 39.01 2.30 -28.21
N GLY A 408 39.74 3.34 -28.59
CA GLY A 408 40.11 3.62 -29.98
C GLY A 408 39.12 4.48 -30.76
N LEU A 409 38.22 5.21 -30.08
CA LEU A 409 37.48 6.29 -30.71
C LEU A 409 38.29 7.59 -30.67
N THR A 410 38.12 8.43 -31.68
CA THR A 410 38.61 9.82 -31.66
C THR A 410 37.71 10.69 -30.77
N LYS A 411 38.13 11.93 -30.50
CA LYS A 411 37.35 12.89 -29.69
C LYS A 411 36.00 13.28 -30.30
N ASP A 412 35.85 13.12 -31.62
CA ASP A 412 34.65 13.50 -32.38
C ASP A 412 33.74 12.29 -32.68
N GLN A 413 34.13 11.11 -32.19
CA GLN A 413 33.39 9.86 -32.37
C GLN A 413 32.67 9.43 -31.09
N ASP A 414 31.51 8.83 -31.26
CA ASP A 414 30.72 8.21 -30.20
C ASP A 414 29.95 7.00 -30.73
N TRP A 415 29.07 6.42 -29.91
CA TRP A 415 28.28 5.26 -30.28
C TRP A 415 27.33 5.46 -31.48
N ASP A 416 27.05 6.70 -31.88
CA ASP A 416 26.10 7.03 -32.95
C ASP A 416 26.88 7.17 -34.26
N SER A 417 28.02 7.86 -34.20
CA SER A 417 28.91 8.10 -35.34
C SER A 417 29.88 6.94 -35.63
N ALA A 418 30.14 6.07 -34.64
CA ALA A 418 31.05 4.93 -34.76
C ALA A 418 30.43 3.62 -34.23
N TYR A 419 29.12 3.42 -34.46
CA TYR A 419 28.35 2.25 -33.99
C TYR A 419 29.06 0.91 -34.27
N GLY A 420 29.69 0.78 -35.44
CA GLY A 420 30.42 -0.42 -35.86
C GLY A 420 31.65 -0.74 -35.01
N ASN A 421 32.12 0.18 -34.15
CA ASN A 421 33.35 0.07 -33.38
C ASN A 421 33.15 0.09 -31.86
N VAL A 422 31.92 0.12 -31.34
CA VAL A 422 31.65 0.31 -29.90
C VAL A 422 30.98 -0.86 -29.20
N SER A 423 30.57 -1.90 -29.93
CA SER A 423 29.68 -2.92 -29.38
C SER A 423 30.37 -4.24 -29.05
N GLY A 424 29.92 -4.87 -27.96
CA GLY A 424 30.09 -6.29 -27.72
C GLY A 424 28.75 -6.99 -27.91
N ILE A 425 28.67 -7.91 -28.88
CA ILE A 425 27.42 -8.59 -29.24
C ILE A 425 27.62 -10.09 -29.11
N ILE A 426 26.62 -10.80 -28.58
CA ILE A 426 26.53 -12.25 -28.69
C ILE A 426 25.26 -12.62 -29.46
N GLN A 427 25.41 -13.45 -30.50
CA GLN A 427 24.29 -14.04 -31.25
C GLN A 427 24.01 -15.47 -30.81
N PHE A 428 22.74 -15.88 -30.85
CA PHE A 428 22.28 -17.25 -30.58
C PHE A 428 21.76 -17.96 -31.86
N TRP A 429 22.19 -19.20 -32.12
CA TRP A 429 21.68 -20.05 -33.24
C TRP A 429 21.37 -21.49 -32.85
#